data_AF-A0A7S1HKE4-F1
#
_entry.id   AF-A0A7S1HKE4-F1
#
_cell.length_a   1.000
_cell.length_b   1.000
_cell.length_c   1.000
_cell.angle_alpha   90.00
_cell.angle_beta   90.00
_cell.angle_gamma   90.00
#
_symmetry.space_group_name_H-M   'P 1'
#
loop_
_entity.id
_entity.type
_entity.pdbx_description
1 polymer ?
#
loop_
_entity_poly.entity_id
_entity_poly.type
_entity_poly.pdbx_seq_one_letter_code
_entity_poly.pdbx_strand_id
1 'polypeptide(L)'
;QERDYDTSLFDGRVVRLNVEDHNPPRLDQIISFVEQCAEFLSEDPQHIVAVHCKGGKGRTGVAVCAWLIYSTFSSSAEDAMEFFALKRTGNRAKAVQGVSGVSQRRYLHYIEKVFASGGYNHTKRVLRSIRMITCPSTGQGGSCRPWFIIEENGIQVYSSPEHGQVETMNKNDNFKDFHLPKMAGSME
;
A
#
# COMPACT_ATOMS: atom_id res chain seq x y z
N GLN A 1 -14.88 5.97 -7.52
CA GLN A 1 -15.70 6.53 -6.44
C GLN A 1 -15.90 5.47 -5.38
N GLU A 2 -15.41 5.75 -4.18
CA GLU A 2 -15.67 4.94 -2.99
C GLU A 2 -17.15 5.05 -2.63
N ARG A 3 -17.73 3.95 -2.15
CA ARG A 3 -19.16 3.88 -1.84
C ARG A 3 -19.31 3.55 -0.37
N ASP A 4 -20.13 4.33 0.28
CA ASP A 4 -20.59 4.08 1.62
C ASP A 4 -21.93 3.32 1.61
N TYR A 5 -22.27 2.67 2.72
CA TYR A 5 -23.54 2.01 2.99
C TYR A 5 -23.96 2.21 4.45
N ASP A 6 -25.26 2.13 4.69
CA ASP A 6 -25.84 2.23 6.03
C ASP A 6 -25.40 1.05 6.90
N THR A 7 -24.71 1.37 8.00
CA THR A 7 -24.17 0.37 8.95
C THR A 7 -25.24 -0.21 9.86
N SER A 8 -26.43 0.41 9.94
CA SER A 8 -27.54 -0.11 10.74
C SER A 8 -28.02 -1.48 10.25
N LEU A 9 -27.84 -1.77 8.96
CA LEU A 9 -28.12 -3.07 8.34
C LEU A 9 -27.20 -4.19 8.85
N PHE A 10 -26.12 -3.85 9.56
CA PHE A 10 -25.17 -4.78 10.18
C PHE A 10 -25.08 -4.57 11.70
N ASP A 11 -26.16 -4.08 12.32
CA ASP A 11 -26.25 -3.79 13.76
C ASP A 11 -25.15 -2.82 14.25
N GLY A 12 -24.63 -1.94 13.37
CA GLY A 12 -23.53 -1.05 13.69
C GLY A 12 -22.16 -1.73 13.81
N ARG A 13 -22.05 -3.04 13.56
CA ARG A 13 -20.80 -3.83 13.65
C ARG A 13 -19.96 -3.69 12.38
N VAL A 14 -19.59 -2.46 12.03
CA VAL A 14 -18.82 -2.15 10.82
C VAL A 14 -17.63 -1.27 11.18
N VAL A 15 -16.42 -1.78 10.92
CA VAL A 15 -15.17 -1.03 11.01
C VAL A 15 -14.74 -0.59 9.61
N ARG A 16 -14.32 0.67 9.47
CA ARG A 16 -13.90 1.24 8.19
C ARG A 16 -12.40 1.39 8.11
N LEU A 17 -11.82 0.70 7.13
CA LEU A 17 -10.45 0.95 6.67
C LEU A 17 -10.51 1.90 5.48
N ASN A 18 -10.26 3.18 5.72
CA ASN A 18 -10.19 4.20 4.68
C ASN A 18 -8.90 4.01 3.87
N VAL A 19 -9.00 3.26 2.77
CA VAL A 19 -7.89 2.91 1.89
C VAL A 19 -8.26 3.31 0.47
N GLU A 20 -7.56 4.31 -0.05
CA GLU A 20 -7.74 4.76 -1.43
C GLU A 20 -7.61 3.60 -2.43
N ASP A 21 -8.35 3.69 -3.54
CA ASP A 21 -8.33 2.64 -4.54
C ASP A 21 -6.92 2.46 -5.13
N HIS A 22 -6.52 1.20 -5.32
CA HIS A 22 -5.18 0.79 -5.79
C HIS A 22 -3.98 1.11 -4.88
N ASN A 23 -4.18 1.78 -3.75
CA ASN A 23 -3.14 2.02 -2.75
C ASN A 23 -3.15 0.94 -1.65
N PRO A 24 -2.03 0.75 -0.92
CA PRO A 24 -2.04 0.00 0.33
C PRO A 24 -2.67 0.82 1.47
N PRO A 25 -3.23 0.17 2.51
CA PRO A 25 -3.60 0.85 3.77
C PRO A 25 -2.37 1.46 4.44
N ARG A 26 -2.56 2.46 5.30
CA ARG A 26 -1.50 2.92 6.20
C ARG A 26 -1.14 1.80 7.19
N LEU A 27 0.11 1.77 7.66
CA LEU A 27 0.59 0.72 8.56
C LEU A 27 -0.16 0.71 9.90
N ASP A 28 -0.46 1.87 10.46
CA ASP A 28 -1.26 1.99 11.69
C ASP A 28 -2.69 1.49 11.51
N GLN A 29 -3.32 1.76 10.36
CA GLN A 29 -4.68 1.27 10.06
C GLN A 29 -4.71 -0.26 10.03
N ILE A 30 -3.73 -0.90 9.41
CA ILE A 30 -3.73 -2.37 9.30
C ILE A 30 -3.39 -3.04 10.63
N ILE A 31 -2.50 -2.44 11.43
CA ILE A 31 -2.19 -2.92 12.79
C ILE A 31 -3.46 -2.84 13.66
N SER A 32 -4.11 -1.68 13.69
CA SER A 32 -5.36 -1.50 14.44
C SER A 32 -6.46 -2.46 13.98
N PHE A 33 -6.53 -2.75 12.67
CA PHE A 33 -7.49 -3.73 12.15
C PHE A 33 -7.23 -5.15 12.64
N VAL A 34 -5.99 -5.63 12.63
CA VAL A 34 -5.71 -7.00 13.08
C VAL A 34 -5.89 -7.14 14.59
N GLU A 35 -5.58 -6.10 15.37
CA GLU A 35 -5.82 -6.06 16.81
C GLU A 35 -7.32 -6.12 17.14
N GLN A 36 -8.14 -5.32 16.45
CA GLN A 36 -9.60 -5.37 16.60
C GLN A 36 -10.18 -6.73 16.17
N CYS A 37 -9.65 -7.34 15.10
CA CYS A 37 -10.04 -8.70 14.71
C CYS A 37 -9.70 -9.71 15.81
N ALA A 38 -8.51 -9.60 16.41
CA ALA A 38 -8.05 -10.51 17.45
C ALA A 38 -8.89 -10.41 18.71
N GLU A 39 -9.19 -9.19 19.16
CA GLU A 39 -10.08 -8.92 20.28
C GLU A 39 -11.46 -9.53 20.01
N PHE A 40 -12.11 -9.16 18.90
CA PHE A 40 -13.45 -9.64 18.55
C PHE A 40 -13.51 -11.17 18.41
N LEU A 41 -12.55 -11.79 17.74
CA LEU A 41 -12.52 -13.25 17.53
C LEU A 41 -12.16 -14.03 18.81
N SER A 42 -11.56 -13.38 19.81
CA SER A 42 -11.24 -14.02 21.09
C SER A 42 -12.43 -14.12 22.04
N GLU A 43 -13.45 -13.28 21.86
CA GLU A 43 -14.63 -13.22 22.73
C GLU A 43 -15.55 -14.44 22.59
N ASP A 44 -15.69 -14.98 21.38
CA ASP A 44 -16.54 -16.14 21.10
C ASP A 44 -15.98 -16.95 19.91
N PRO A 45 -15.80 -18.27 20.04
CA PRO A 45 -15.36 -19.12 18.93
C PRO A 45 -16.31 -19.15 17.71
N GLN A 46 -17.55 -18.66 17.85
CA GLN A 46 -18.52 -18.52 16.76
C GLN A 46 -18.43 -17.16 16.05
N HIS A 47 -17.64 -16.20 16.57
CA HIS A 47 -17.47 -14.91 15.92
C HIS A 47 -16.78 -15.05 14.55
N ILE A 48 -17.22 -14.24 13.59
CA ILE A 48 -16.73 -14.23 12.22
C ILE A 48 -16.48 -12.78 11.79
N VAL A 49 -15.33 -12.54 11.17
CA VAL A 49 -15.01 -11.27 10.52
C VAL A 49 -15.21 -11.38 9.01
N ALA A 50 -16.04 -10.51 8.46
CA ALA A 50 -16.22 -10.36 7.02
C ALA A 50 -15.48 -9.12 6.51
N VAL A 51 -14.52 -9.33 5.60
CA VAL A 51 -13.73 -8.24 4.99
C VAL A 51 -14.12 -8.07 3.53
N HIS A 52 -14.41 -6.85 3.10
CA HIS A 52 -14.75 -6.57 1.71
C HIS A 52 -14.18 -5.26 1.19
N CYS A 53 -14.17 -5.13 -0.14
CA CYS A 53 -13.98 -3.89 -0.87
C CYS A 53 -14.81 -4.00 -2.16
N LYS A 54 -14.70 -3.03 -3.09
CA LYS A 54 -15.46 -3.10 -4.35
C LYS A 54 -15.29 -4.41 -5.12
N GLY A 55 -14.06 -4.91 -5.23
CA GLY A 55 -13.75 -6.13 -6.01
C GLY A 55 -13.41 -7.36 -5.18
N GLY A 56 -13.17 -7.20 -3.87
CA GLY A 56 -12.69 -8.29 -3.02
C GLY A 56 -11.36 -8.91 -3.48
N LYS A 57 -10.43 -8.08 -4.02
CA LYS A 57 -9.13 -8.52 -4.58
C LYS A 57 -7.95 -7.88 -3.83
N GLY A 58 -7.46 -6.73 -4.30
CA GLY A 58 -6.23 -6.09 -3.78
C GLY A 58 -6.36 -5.64 -2.32
N ARG A 59 -7.21 -4.65 -2.03
CA ARG A 59 -7.41 -4.11 -0.67
C ARG A 59 -7.86 -5.16 0.35
N THR A 60 -8.87 -5.96 -0.02
CA THR A 60 -9.31 -7.10 0.80
C THR A 60 -8.20 -8.11 1.01
N GLY A 61 -7.44 -8.42 -0.03
CA GLY A 61 -6.31 -9.34 0.06
C GLY A 61 -5.23 -8.83 1.01
N VAL A 62 -4.91 -7.54 1.00
CA VAL A 62 -3.97 -6.97 1.99
C VAL A 62 -4.48 -7.17 3.41
N ALA A 63 -5.75 -6.85 3.69
CA ALA A 63 -6.33 -7.01 5.02
C ALA A 63 -6.36 -8.47 5.49
N VAL A 64 -6.81 -9.38 4.61
CA VAL A 64 -6.87 -10.81 4.92
C VAL A 64 -5.46 -11.40 5.09
N CYS A 65 -4.51 -11.08 4.20
CA CYS A 65 -3.14 -11.56 4.32
C CYS A 65 -2.47 -11.04 5.61
N ALA A 66 -2.70 -9.78 5.98
CA ALA A 66 -2.22 -9.24 7.25
C ALA A 66 -2.75 -10.03 8.45
N TRP A 67 -4.04 -10.41 8.43
CA TRP A 67 -4.62 -11.28 9.46
C TRP A 67 -3.99 -12.68 9.47
N LEU A 68 -3.76 -13.30 8.31
CA LEU A 68 -3.13 -14.62 8.22
C LEU A 68 -1.70 -14.62 8.80
N ILE A 69 -0.94 -13.54 8.58
CA ILE A 69 0.39 -13.36 9.16
C ILE A 69 0.27 -13.13 10.67
N TYR A 70 -0.61 -12.22 11.10
CA TYR A 70 -0.80 -11.88 12.52
C TYR A 70 -1.22 -13.09 13.36
N SER A 71 -2.19 -13.87 12.86
CA SER A 71 -2.70 -15.08 13.51
C SER A 71 -1.73 -16.27 13.43
N THR A 72 -0.54 -16.09 12.86
CA THR A 72 0.48 -17.13 12.62
C THR A 72 0.01 -18.30 11.76
N PHE A 73 -1.14 -18.16 11.09
CA PHE A 73 -1.67 -19.15 10.16
C PHE A 73 -0.74 -19.30 8.94
N SER A 74 -0.20 -18.17 8.46
CA SER A 74 0.80 -18.13 7.41
C SER A 74 2.16 -17.75 7.97
N SER A 75 3.19 -18.45 7.49
CA SER A 75 4.56 -18.32 7.97
C SER A 75 5.32 -17.12 7.39
N SER A 76 4.82 -16.56 6.29
CA SER A 76 5.42 -15.41 5.60
C SER A 76 4.37 -14.62 4.81
N ALA A 77 4.75 -13.43 4.34
CA ALA A 77 3.90 -12.63 3.45
C ALA A 77 3.61 -13.34 2.13
N GLU A 78 4.58 -14.05 1.55
CA GLU A 78 4.44 -14.87 0.35
C GLU A 78 3.39 -15.97 0.53
N ASP A 79 3.52 -16.73 1.61
CA ASP A 79 2.61 -17.82 1.98
C ASP A 79 1.17 -17.29 2.16
N ALA A 80 1.01 -16.18 2.87
CA ALA A 80 -0.29 -15.53 3.04
C ALA A 80 -0.90 -15.09 1.69
N MET A 81 -0.11 -14.48 0.81
CA MET A 81 -0.56 -14.04 -0.52
C MET A 81 -0.95 -15.22 -1.41
N GLU A 82 -0.17 -16.30 -1.40
CA GLU A 82 -0.44 -17.51 -2.17
C GLU A 82 -1.71 -18.20 -1.67
N PHE A 83 -1.83 -18.38 -0.36
CA PHE A 83 -3.02 -18.96 0.26
C PHE A 83 -4.28 -18.14 -0.08
N PHE A 84 -4.23 -16.82 0.08
CA PHE A 84 -5.35 -15.94 -0.27
C PHE A 84 -5.71 -16.08 -1.75
N ALA A 85 -4.72 -16.06 -2.65
CA ALA A 85 -4.95 -16.16 -4.08
C ALA A 85 -5.60 -17.50 -4.45
N LEU A 86 -5.12 -18.61 -3.88
CA LEU A 86 -5.68 -19.94 -4.11
C LEU A 86 -7.15 -20.02 -3.67
N LYS A 87 -7.44 -19.57 -2.45
CA LYS A 87 -8.80 -19.59 -1.89
C LYS A 87 -9.76 -18.66 -2.61
N ARG A 88 -9.29 -17.49 -3.08
CA ARG A 88 -10.13 -16.50 -3.74
C ARG A 88 -10.45 -16.85 -5.20
N THR A 89 -9.49 -17.45 -5.90
CA THR A 89 -9.58 -17.75 -7.35
C THR A 89 -10.49 -18.94 -7.63
N GLY A 90 -10.42 -19.99 -6.78
CA GLY A 90 -11.10 -21.27 -7.02
C GLY A 90 -10.61 -21.99 -8.29
N ASN A 91 -10.83 -23.30 -8.38
CA ASN A 91 -10.29 -24.16 -9.46
C ASN A 91 -10.86 -23.86 -10.87
N ARG A 92 -11.70 -22.83 -11.06
CA ARG A 92 -12.43 -22.54 -12.30
C ARG A 92 -12.15 -21.17 -12.91
N ALA A 93 -11.30 -20.34 -12.31
CA ALA A 93 -11.02 -19.00 -12.85
C ALA A 93 -9.87 -19.02 -13.88
N LYS A 94 -10.05 -18.28 -14.98
CA LYS A 94 -9.06 -18.12 -16.06
C LYS A 94 -7.79 -17.36 -15.66
N ALA A 95 -7.80 -16.67 -14.50
CA ALA A 95 -6.68 -15.90 -14.00
C ALA A 95 -6.66 -15.89 -12.48
N VAL A 96 -5.47 -15.99 -11.89
CA VAL A 96 -5.23 -15.91 -10.44
C VAL A 96 -5.69 -14.54 -9.93
N GLN A 97 -6.62 -14.55 -8.98
CA GLN A 97 -7.12 -13.37 -8.27
C GLN A 97 -6.46 -13.29 -6.90
N GLY A 98 -5.57 -12.32 -6.72
CA GLY A 98 -4.88 -12.08 -5.46
C GLY A 98 -4.40 -10.64 -5.34
N VAL A 99 -3.42 -10.42 -4.48
CA VAL A 99 -2.77 -9.11 -4.31
C VAL A 99 -1.72 -8.93 -5.42
N SER A 100 -2.12 -8.28 -6.52
CA SER A 100 -1.22 -8.06 -7.67
C SER A 100 -0.46 -6.73 -7.61
N GLY A 101 -0.96 -5.74 -6.87
CA GLY A 101 -0.35 -4.42 -6.78
C GLY A 101 1.02 -4.45 -6.10
N VAL A 102 2.06 -3.96 -6.76
CA VAL A 102 3.45 -4.02 -6.24
C VAL A 102 3.60 -3.30 -4.90
N SER A 103 2.93 -2.16 -4.71
CA SER A 103 2.92 -1.43 -3.44
C SER A 103 2.17 -2.19 -2.34
N GLN A 104 1.06 -2.87 -2.68
CA GLN A 104 0.29 -3.69 -1.75
C GLN A 104 1.09 -4.90 -1.27
N ARG A 105 1.79 -5.59 -2.18
CA ARG A 105 2.69 -6.70 -1.85
C ARG A 105 3.85 -6.24 -0.96
N ARG A 106 4.47 -5.10 -1.29
CA ARG A 106 5.52 -4.48 -0.46
C ARG A 106 5.04 -4.24 0.97
N TYR A 107 3.82 -3.73 1.14
CA TYR A 107 3.26 -3.48 2.46
C TYR A 107 3.04 -4.76 3.27
N LEU A 108 2.71 -5.89 2.65
CA LEU A 108 2.62 -7.18 3.36
C LEU A 108 3.97 -7.62 3.93
N HIS A 109 5.07 -7.43 3.21
CA HIS A 109 6.42 -7.66 3.76
C HIS A 109 6.79 -6.68 4.88
N TYR A 110 6.27 -5.45 4.84
CA TYR A 110 6.44 -4.53 5.97
C TYR A 110 5.67 -5.03 7.20
N ILE A 111 4.41 -5.41 7.03
CA ILE A 111 3.55 -5.92 8.10
C ILE A 111 4.17 -7.16 8.77
N GLU A 112 4.64 -8.11 7.98
CA GLU A 112 5.40 -9.29 8.46
C GLU A 112 6.55 -8.87 9.37
N LYS A 113 7.38 -7.92 8.93
CA LYS A 113 8.50 -7.41 9.74
C LYS A 113 8.04 -6.68 10.99
N VAL A 114 6.97 -5.88 10.90
CA VAL A 114 6.41 -5.16 12.05
C VAL A 114 5.96 -6.14 13.12
N PHE A 115 5.20 -7.18 12.76
CA PHE A 115 4.74 -8.18 13.72
C PHE A 115 5.89 -8.99 14.30
N ALA A 116 6.84 -9.42 13.47
CA ALA A 116 8.04 -10.12 13.94
C ALA A 116 8.91 -9.28 14.90
N SER A 117 8.88 -7.94 14.75
CA SER A 117 9.65 -7.02 15.57
C SER A 117 8.89 -6.48 16.79
N GLY A 118 7.62 -6.86 16.98
CA GLY A 118 6.76 -6.33 18.05
C GLY A 118 6.37 -4.85 17.86
N GLY A 119 6.43 -4.32 16.64
CA GLY A 119 6.11 -2.93 16.33
C GLY A 119 7.02 -2.32 15.27
N TYR A 120 6.85 -1.01 15.06
CA TYR A 120 7.66 -0.23 14.12
C TYR A 120 8.01 1.14 14.68
N ASN A 121 9.19 1.65 14.29
CA ASN A 121 9.68 2.96 14.75
C ASN A 121 9.41 4.04 13.71
N HIS A 122 8.64 5.05 14.09
CA HIS A 122 8.49 6.27 13.30
C HIS A 122 9.79 7.08 13.35
N THR A 123 10.66 6.88 12.36
CA THR A 123 11.88 7.67 12.24
C THR A 123 11.70 8.75 11.18
N LYS A 124 11.81 10.02 11.58
CA LYS A 124 11.85 11.12 10.62
C LYS A 124 13.10 10.99 9.75
N ARG A 125 12.92 11.07 8.43
CA ARG A 125 13.99 11.05 7.42
C ARG A 125 13.81 12.24 6.49
N VAL A 126 14.92 12.79 6.02
CA VAL A 126 14.93 13.88 5.04
C VAL A 126 15.28 13.30 3.68
N LEU A 127 14.36 13.41 2.73
CA LEU A 127 14.61 13.06 1.33
C LEU A 127 15.41 14.19 0.67
N ARG A 128 16.68 13.93 0.34
CA ARG A 128 17.58 14.95 -0.24
C ARG A 128 17.58 14.95 -1.76
N SER A 129 17.46 13.78 -2.37
CA SER A 129 17.51 13.63 -3.81
C SER A 129 16.85 12.34 -4.27
N ILE A 130 16.34 12.37 -5.50
CA ILE A 130 15.89 11.19 -6.24
C ILE A 130 16.78 11.08 -7.48
N ARG A 131 17.32 9.89 -7.74
CA ARG A 131 18.05 9.59 -8.98
C ARG A 131 17.21 8.66 -9.83
N MET A 132 16.87 9.07 -11.04
CA MET A 132 16.32 8.19 -12.05
C MET A 132 17.48 7.55 -12.83
N ILE A 133 17.52 6.22 -12.87
CA ILE A 133 18.55 5.45 -13.58
C ILE A 133 17.92 5.01 -14.90
N THR A 134 18.57 5.33 -16.02
CA THR A 134 18.05 5.19 -17.39
C THR A 134 16.84 6.08 -17.72
N CYS A 135 16.61 6.30 -19.02
CA CYS A 135 15.52 7.11 -19.54
C CYS A 135 14.31 6.25 -19.96
N PRO A 136 13.12 6.41 -19.34
CA PRO A 136 11.88 5.83 -19.84
C PRO A 136 11.56 6.30 -21.27
N SER A 137 11.29 5.36 -22.18
CA SER A 137 10.98 5.67 -23.58
C SER A 137 9.51 6.07 -23.79
N THR A 138 9.10 7.21 -23.24
CA THR A 138 7.69 7.68 -23.24
C THR A 138 7.42 8.83 -24.21
N GLY A 139 8.46 9.55 -24.64
CA GLY A 139 8.40 10.67 -25.57
C GLY A 139 9.05 10.36 -26.93
N GLN A 140 9.07 11.36 -27.81
CA GLN A 140 9.71 11.25 -29.13
C GLN A 140 11.21 10.91 -29.00
N GLY A 141 11.70 10.06 -29.89
CA GLY A 141 13.11 9.62 -29.88
C GLY A 141 13.51 8.79 -28.66
N GLY A 142 12.55 8.29 -27.88
CA GLY A 142 12.80 7.55 -26.64
C GLY A 142 13.22 8.43 -25.46
N SER A 143 12.92 9.73 -25.52
CA SER A 143 13.14 10.68 -24.43
C SER A 143 11.99 10.66 -23.41
N CYS A 144 12.16 11.37 -22.29
CA CYS A 144 11.07 11.73 -21.38
C CYS A 144 11.29 13.09 -20.73
N ARG A 145 10.22 13.68 -20.18
CA ARG A 145 10.27 14.89 -19.35
C ARG A 145 9.74 14.57 -17.95
N PRO A 146 10.58 13.93 -17.11
CA PRO A 146 10.15 13.39 -15.84
C PRO A 146 9.91 14.50 -14.81
N TRP A 147 8.72 14.49 -14.20
CA TRP A 147 8.36 15.29 -13.04
C TRP A 147 7.71 14.38 -12.00
N PHE A 148 7.67 14.81 -10.75
CA PHE A 148 7.06 14.06 -9.67
C PHE A 148 6.49 14.99 -8.60
N ILE A 149 5.52 14.46 -7.86
CA ILE A 149 5.03 15.01 -6.60
C ILE A 149 5.41 14.08 -5.47
N ILE A 150 5.48 14.63 -4.26
CA ILE A 150 5.56 13.85 -3.03
C ILE A 150 4.31 14.19 -2.23
N GLU A 151 3.62 13.14 -1.81
CA GLU A 151 2.44 13.24 -0.95
C GLU A 151 2.73 12.56 0.38
N GLU A 152 2.26 13.20 1.46
CA GLU A 152 2.24 12.64 2.80
C GLU A 152 0.80 12.72 3.32
N ASN A 153 0.23 11.58 3.69
CA ASN A 153 -1.16 11.46 4.17
C ASN A 153 -2.20 12.11 3.22
N GLY A 154 -2.01 11.96 1.90
CA GLY A 154 -2.90 12.53 0.87
C GLY A 154 -2.70 14.03 0.64
N ILE A 155 -1.70 14.65 1.26
CA ILE A 155 -1.36 16.05 1.08
C ILE A 155 -0.09 16.14 0.25
N GLN A 156 -0.14 16.86 -0.88
CA GLN A 156 1.05 17.18 -1.66
C GLN A 156 1.99 18.09 -0.85
N VAL A 157 3.15 17.57 -0.47
CA VAL A 157 4.18 18.29 0.30
C VAL A 157 5.31 18.84 -0.58
N TYR A 158 5.43 18.35 -1.80
CA TYR A 158 6.41 18.82 -2.77
C TYR A 158 5.94 18.55 -4.21
N SER A 159 6.29 19.45 -5.12
CA SER A 159 6.20 19.25 -6.56
C SER A 159 7.53 19.64 -7.19
N SER A 160 8.10 18.77 -8.03
CA SER A 160 9.20 19.17 -8.90
C SER A 160 8.71 20.20 -9.91
N PRO A 161 9.60 21.03 -10.51
CA PRO A 161 9.19 22.00 -11.54
C PRO A 161 8.22 21.40 -12.58
N GLU A 162 7.13 22.11 -12.85
CA GLU A 162 6.00 21.62 -13.65
C GLU A 162 6.31 21.44 -15.14
N HIS A 163 5.39 20.77 -15.83
CA HIS A 163 5.40 20.46 -17.26
C HIS A 163 5.65 21.72 -18.10
N GLY A 164 6.88 21.90 -18.60
CA GLY A 164 7.32 23.07 -19.37
C GLY A 164 8.67 23.64 -18.92
N GLN A 165 9.04 23.43 -17.66
CA GLN A 165 10.37 23.79 -17.11
C GLN A 165 11.27 22.56 -16.87
N VAL A 166 10.72 21.35 -17.04
CA VAL A 166 11.46 20.09 -16.88
C VAL A 166 12.41 19.87 -18.04
N GLU A 167 13.70 19.80 -17.74
CA GLU A 167 14.73 19.37 -18.67
C GLU A 167 14.46 17.95 -19.19
N THR A 168 14.49 17.81 -20.52
CA THR A 168 14.33 16.53 -21.21
C THR A 168 15.46 15.58 -20.84
N MET A 169 15.12 14.34 -20.47
CA MET A 169 16.06 13.23 -20.41
C MET A 169 16.01 12.47 -21.73
N ASN A 170 17.16 12.25 -22.35
CA ASN A 170 17.31 11.55 -23.61
C ASN A 170 17.65 10.08 -23.39
N LYS A 171 17.42 9.26 -24.41
CA LYS A 171 17.68 7.81 -24.39
C LYS A 171 19.12 7.45 -23.98
N ASN A 172 20.09 8.30 -24.30
CA ASN A 172 21.51 8.07 -24.03
C ASN A 172 21.95 8.60 -22.66
N ASP A 173 21.07 9.24 -21.90
CA ASP A 173 21.38 9.72 -20.55
C ASP A 173 21.40 8.53 -19.57
N ASN A 174 22.52 8.38 -18.85
CA ASN A 174 22.69 7.29 -17.90
C ASN A 174 21.82 7.48 -16.64
N PHE A 175 21.65 8.73 -16.20
CA PHE A 175 20.85 9.08 -15.03
C PHE A 175 20.37 10.54 -15.10
N LYS A 176 19.35 10.85 -14.30
CA LYS A 176 18.93 12.22 -14.00
C LYS A 176 18.72 12.36 -12.50
N ASP A 177 19.34 13.39 -11.91
CA ASP A 177 19.20 13.71 -10.49
C ASP A 177 18.18 14.81 -10.28
N PHE A 178 17.34 14.63 -9.26
CA PHE A 178 16.41 15.63 -8.74
C PHE A 178 16.83 15.96 -7.32
N HIS A 179 17.39 17.13 -7.11
CA HIS A 179 17.72 17.62 -5.78
C HIS A 179 16.52 18.33 -5.17
N LEU A 180 16.12 17.91 -3.97
CA LEU A 180 15.03 18.55 -3.25
C LEU A 180 15.59 19.74 -2.46
N PRO A 181 14.86 20.87 -2.42
CA PRO A 181 15.26 21.99 -1.59
C PRO A 181 15.30 21.57 -0.12
N LYS A 182 16.18 22.18 0.67
CA LYS A 182 16.10 22.05 2.13
C LYS A 182 14.74 22.61 2.56
N MET A 183 13.84 21.74 3.02
CA MET A 183 12.57 22.16 3.61
C MET A 183 12.87 23.05 4.80
N ALA A 184 12.50 24.33 4.72
CA ALA A 184 12.65 25.26 5.83
C ALA A 184 11.68 24.84 6.94
N GLY A 185 12.19 24.22 8.01
CA GLY A 185 11.36 23.82 9.15
C GLY A 185 11.87 22.70 10.05
N SER A 186 12.93 21.97 9.69
CA SER A 186 13.60 21.08 10.65
C SER A 186 14.68 21.87 11.41
N MET A 187 14.27 22.74 12.33
CA MET A 187 15.13 23.08 13.47
C MET A 187 15.10 21.91 14.45
N GLU A 188 16.27 21.63 15.00
CA GLU A 188 16.60 20.58 15.96
C GLU A 188 15.72 20.59 17.22
#